data_AF-A0AA49JIM6-F1
#
_entry.id   AF-A0AA49JIM6-F1
#
_cell.length_a   1.000
_cell.length_b   1.000
_cell.length_c   1.000
_cell.angle_alpha   90.00
_cell.angle_beta   90.00
_cell.angle_gamma   90.00
#
_symmetry.space_group_name_H-M   'P 1'
#
loop_
_entity.id
_entity.type
_entity.pdbx_description
1 polymer ?
#
loop_
_entity_poly.entity_id
_entity_poly.type
_entity_poly.pdbx_seq_one_letter_code
_entity_poly.pdbx_strand_id
1 'polypeptide(L)' 'MNEQEDHSKKEYIAKLARRIKQLRTEKGHMNYETFAIEHGISRSQYWRYEKGEDLRFSSLVRVVNALGVSLEEFFSEGFD' A
#
# COMPACT_ATOMS: atom_id res chain seq x y z
N MET A 1 -17.24 1.57 19.98
CA MET A 1 -16.50 2.02 18.78
C MET A 1 -17.44 2.92 18.02
N ASN A 2 -17.06 4.18 17.76
CA ASN A 2 -17.93 5.13 17.07
C ASN A 2 -17.99 4.80 15.58
N GLU A 3 -19.18 4.78 14.99
CA GLU A 3 -19.38 4.45 13.55
C GLU A 3 -18.66 5.45 12.62
N GLN A 4 -18.48 6.71 13.07
CA GLN A 4 -17.73 7.73 12.36
C GLN A 4 -16.21 7.45 12.28
N GLU A 5 -15.62 6.87 13.34
CA GLU A 5 -14.19 6.53 13.34
C GLU A 5 -13.88 5.36 12.40
N ASP A 6 -14.79 4.38 12.32
CA ASP A 6 -14.66 3.21 11.43
C ASP A 6 -14.74 3.59 9.95
N HIS A 7 -15.60 4.56 9.60
CA HIS A 7 -15.71 5.06 8.22
C HIS A 7 -14.41 5.75 7.77
N SER A 8 -13.85 6.65 8.59
CA SER A 8 -12.60 7.33 8.28
C SER A 8 -11.43 6.36 8.16
N LYS A 9 -11.34 5.36 9.06
CA LYS A 9 -10.31 4.33 8.99
C LYS A 9 -10.36 3.55 7.68
N LYS A 10 -11.54 3.07 7.28
CA LYS A 10 -11.71 2.32 6.02
C LYS A 10 -11.32 3.15 4.79
N GLU A 11 -11.64 4.43 4.80
CA GLU A 11 -11.27 5.35 3.72
C GLU A 11 -9.75 5.48 3.58
N TYR A 12 -9.02 5.69 4.68
CA TYR A 12 -7.56 5.79 4.64
C TYR A 12 -6.89 4.47 4.23
N ILE A 13 -7.44 3.32 4.62
CA ILE A 13 -6.96 2.01 4.16
C ILE A 13 -7.17 1.86 2.64
N ALA A 14 -8.31 2.32 2.11
CA ALA A 14 -8.54 2.31 0.67
C ALA A 14 -7.61 3.28 -0.08
N LYS A 15 -7.31 4.45 0.48
CA LYS A 15 -6.29 5.39 -0.04
C LYS A 15 -4.90 4.75 -0.08
N LEU A 16 -4.48 4.09 1.01
CA LEU A 16 -3.23 3.32 1.07
C LEU A 16 -3.14 2.26 -0.03
N ALA A 17 -4.18 1.42 -0.17
CA ALA A 17 -4.23 0.37 -1.19
C ALA A 17 -4.08 0.91 -2.61
N ARG A 18 -4.79 2.01 -2.91
CA ARG A 18 -4.70 2.69 -4.21
C ARG A 18 -3.31 3.25 -4.45
N ARG A 19 -2.70 3.93 -3.46
CA ARG A 19 -1.36 4.52 -3.59
C ARG A 19 -0.28 3.45 -3.83
N ILE A 20 -0.32 2.33 -3.09
CA ILE A 20 0.60 1.19 -3.27
C ILE A 20 0.51 0.67 -4.72
N LYS A 21 -0.72 0.43 -5.19
CA LYS A 21 -0.95 -0.10 -6.54
C LYS A 21 -0.51 0.87 -7.62
N GLN A 22 -0.84 2.15 -7.47
CA GLN A 22 -0.47 3.22 -8.40
C GLN A 22 1.04 3.27 -8.60
N LEU A 23 1.79 3.44 -7.50
CA LEU A 23 3.26 3.54 -7.54
C LEU A 23 3.90 2.29 -8.14
N ARG A 24 3.38 1.09 -7.81
CA ARG A 24 3.86 -0.15 -8.43
C ARG A 24 3.68 -0.12 -9.94
N THR A 25 2.51 0.27 -10.43
CA THR A 25 2.23 0.32 -11.88
C THR A 25 3.01 1.40 -12.60
N GLU A 26 3.19 2.58 -12.00
CA GLU A 26 3.99 3.68 -12.57
C GLU A 26 5.46 3.30 -12.73
N LYS A 27 5.98 2.46 -11.84
CA LYS A 27 7.33 1.91 -11.92
C LYS A 27 7.47 0.73 -12.89
N GLY A 28 6.42 0.43 -13.67
CA GLY A 28 6.45 -0.61 -14.71
C GLY A 28 6.20 -2.03 -14.20
N HIS A 29 5.96 -2.22 -12.90
CA HIS A 29 5.66 -3.53 -12.35
C HIS A 29 4.18 -3.86 -12.56
N MET A 30 3.82 -4.41 -13.71
CA MET A 30 2.42 -4.74 -14.04
C MET A 30 1.85 -5.89 -13.20
N ASN A 31 2.70 -6.86 -12.83
CA ASN A 31 2.31 -8.03 -12.03
C ASN A 31 2.71 -7.85 -10.56
N TYR A 32 1.72 -7.84 -9.66
CA TYR A 32 1.95 -7.70 -8.22
C TYR A 32 2.70 -8.92 -7.62
N GLU A 33 2.53 -10.11 -8.20
CA GLU A 33 3.19 -11.33 -7.71
C GLU A 33 4.68 -11.29 -7.97
N THR A 34 5.06 -10.86 -9.18
CA THR A 34 6.45 -10.67 -9.56
C THR A 34 7.11 -9.64 -8.65
N PHE A 35 6.47 -8.47 -8.47
CA PHE A 35 6.96 -7.43 -7.57
C PHE A 35 7.16 -7.94 -6.13
N ALA A 36 6.18 -8.70 -5.61
CA ALA A 36 6.25 -9.25 -4.27
C ALA A 36 7.42 -10.23 -4.11
N ILE A 37 7.61 -11.14 -5.07
CA ILE A 37 8.74 -12.10 -5.06
C ILE A 37 10.08 -11.37 -5.10
N GLU A 38 10.24 -10.41 -6.01
CA GLU A 38 11.49 -9.64 -6.19
C GLU A 38 11.92 -8.91 -4.92
N HIS A 39 10.96 -8.41 -4.13
CA HIS A 39 11.21 -7.66 -2.89
C HIS A 39 11.05 -8.53 -1.62
N GLY A 40 10.93 -9.84 -1.78
CA GLY A 40 10.81 -10.82 -0.70
C GLY A 40 9.53 -10.69 0.14
N ILE A 41 8.49 -10.05 -0.39
CA ILE A 41 7.19 -9.88 0.26
C ILE A 41 6.31 -11.08 -0.10
N SER A 42 5.53 -11.60 0.85
CA SER A 42 4.57 -12.65 0.53
C SER A 42 3.56 -12.15 -0.50
N ARG A 43 3.39 -12.89 -1.60
CA ARG A 43 2.40 -12.58 -2.65
C ARG A 43 1.00 -12.35 -2.08
N SER A 44 0.59 -13.20 -1.13
CA SER A 44 -0.74 -13.08 -0.52
C SER A 44 -0.86 -11.85 0.37
N GLN A 45 0.19 -11.45 1.08
CA GLN A 45 0.20 -10.20 1.84
C GLN A 45 0.11 -8.99 0.92
N TYR A 46 0.96 -8.96 -0.12
CA TYR A 46 1.00 -7.84 -1.05
C TYR A 46 -0.34 -7.66 -1.78
N TRP A 47 -0.95 -8.76 -2.22
CA TRP A 47 -2.30 -8.75 -2.79
C TRP A 47 -3.33 -8.16 -1.83
N ARG A 48 -3.31 -8.56 -0.55
CA ARG A 48 -4.24 -8.05 0.47
C ARG A 48 -4.06 -6.55 0.71
N TYR A 49 -2.81 -6.05 0.68
CA TYR A 49 -2.55 -4.60 0.78
C TYR A 49 -3.17 -3.82 -0.38
N GLU A 50 -3.03 -4.29 -1.62
CA GLU A 50 -3.68 -3.65 -2.78
C GLU A 50 -5.21 -3.82 -2.82
N LYS A 51 -5.76 -4.72 -1.99
CA LYS A 51 -7.20 -4.90 -1.81
C LYS A 51 -7.79 -4.09 -0.65
N GLY A 52 -6.97 -3.36 0.11
CA GLY A 52 -7.44 -2.58 1.25
C GLY A 52 -7.57 -3.40 2.54
N GLU A 53 -6.71 -4.40 2.73
CA GLU A 53 -6.47 -4.95 4.07
C GLU A 53 -5.60 -4.00 4.88
N ASP A 54 -5.94 -3.83 6.15
CA ASP A 54 -5.13 -3.07 7.11
C ASP A 54 -3.72 -3.67 7.21
N LEU A 55 -2.71 -2.82 7.42
CA LEU A 55 -1.34 -3.25 7.53
C LEU A 55 -0.60 -2.54 8.66
N ARG A 56 0.35 -3.25 9.27
CA ARG A 56 1.20 -2.66 10.32
C ARG A 56 2.12 -1.63 9.70
N PHE A 57 2.48 -0.60 10.47
CA PHE A 57 3.40 0.44 10.01
C PHE A 57 4.75 -0.11 9.51
N SER A 58 5.31 -1.14 10.15
CA SER A 58 6.53 -1.80 9.68
C SER A 58 6.36 -2.47 8.30
N SER A 59 5.19 -3.04 8.01
CA SER A 59 4.85 -3.55 6.67
C SER A 59 4.75 -2.42 5.66
N LEU A 60 4.20 -1.26 6.06
CA LEU A 60 4.10 -0.10 5.19
C LEU A 60 5.49 0.39 4.79
N VAL A 61 6.38 0.61 5.77
CA VAL A 61 7.77 1.03 5.53
C VAL A 61 8.47 0.07 4.57
N ARG A 62 8.28 -1.24 4.75
CA ARG A 62 8.85 -2.25 3.86
C ARG A 62 8.32 -2.12 2.43
N VAL A 63 7.01 -1.93 2.25
CA VAL A 63 6.39 -1.76 0.93
C VAL A 63 6.84 -0.47 0.28
N VAL A 64 6.87 0.65 1.01
CA VAL A 64 7.34 1.95 0.52
C VAL A 64 8.79 1.88 0.05
N ASN A 65 9.67 1.23 0.83
CA ASN A 65 11.06 1.03 0.44
C ASN A 65 11.19 0.12 -0.80
N ALA A 66 10.37 -0.94 -0.91
CA ALA A 66 10.33 -1.80 -2.09
C ALA A 66 9.81 -1.05 -3.33
N LEU A 67 8.89 -0.11 -3.13
CA LEU A 67 8.45 0.82 -4.17
C LEU A 67 9.52 1.87 -4.47
N GLY A 68 10.64 1.94 -3.76
CA GLY A 68 11.75 2.85 -4.05
C GLY A 68 11.36 4.33 -3.96
N VAL A 69 10.53 4.70 -2.98
CA VAL A 69 10.18 6.08 -2.64
C VAL A 69 10.31 6.27 -1.12
N SER A 70 10.42 7.50 -0.66
CA SER A 70 10.36 7.85 0.76
C SER A 70 8.91 7.83 1.28
N LEU A 71 8.73 7.80 2.60
CA LEU A 71 7.39 7.94 3.20
C LEU A 71 6.76 9.30 2.86
N GLU A 72 7.56 10.36 2.78
CA GLU A 72 7.09 11.70 2.42
C GLU A 72 6.49 11.71 1.00
N GLU A 73 7.22 11.21 0.02
CA GLU A 73 6.75 11.07 -1.37
C GLU A 73 5.56 10.09 -1.50
N PHE A 74 5.52 9.07 -0.64
CA PHE A 74 4.40 8.14 -0.62
C PHE A 74 3.10 8.85 -0.22
N PHE A 75 3.15 9.69 0.82
CA PHE A 75 1.98 10.38 1.37
C PHE A 75 1.70 11.76 0.73
N SER A 76 2.54 12.24 -0.18
CA SER A 76 2.35 13.54 -0.84
C SER A 76 1.18 13.59 -1.82
N GLU A 77 0.58 12.46 -2.18
CA GLU A 77 -0.53 12.36 -3.14
C GLU A 77 -1.55 11.28 -2.73
N GLY A 78 -2.83 11.52 -3.02
CA GLY A 78 -3.90 10.53 -2.84
C GLY A 78 -4.49 10.47 -1.44
N PHE A 79 -4.14 11.43 -0.58
CA PHE A 79 -4.58 11.53 0.83
C PHE A 79 -5.37 12.81 1.16
N ASP A 80 -5.77 13.60 0.16
CA ASP A 80 -6.64 14.78 0.32
C ASP A 80 -8.06 14.45 0.84
#